data_AF-A0AA95SFR3-F1
#
_entry.id   AF-A0AA95SFR3-F1
#
_cell.length_a   1.000
_cell.length_b   1.000
_cell.length_c   1.000
_cell.angle_alpha   90.00
_cell.angle_beta   90.00
_cell.angle_gamma   90.00
#
_symmetry.space_group_name_H-M   'P 1'
#
loop_
_entity.id
_entity.type
_entity.pdbx_description
1 polymer ?
#
loop_
_entity_poly.entity_id
_entity_poly.type
_entity_poly.pdbx_seq_one_letter_code
_entity_poly.pdbx_strand_id
1 'polypeptide(L)'
;MKFLQTKAWILLLLIQVLMLIISISGENGPVGEGSVLHAYLTNDQTDAGIELKLRGSLVIGMALFGFAILTNAYRKGLRWSWYVCWVYPLYFILHIIGFGTFMPDIIFFILSLAALFLPYKIFFKATS
;
A
#
# COMPACT_ATOMS: atom_id res chain seq x y z
N MET A 1 3.23 22.95 -12.01
CA MET A 1 2.06 22.16 -11.52
C MET A 1 1.81 20.87 -12.31
N LYS A 2 1.80 20.86 -13.67
CA LYS A 2 1.62 19.63 -14.47
C LYS A 2 2.55 18.47 -14.08
N PHE A 3 3.84 18.75 -13.86
CA PHE A 3 4.85 17.75 -13.47
C PHE A 3 4.50 17.02 -12.15
N LEU A 4 4.03 17.76 -11.14
CA LEU A 4 3.61 17.19 -9.87
C LEU A 4 2.37 16.29 -10.04
N GLN A 5 1.42 16.68 -10.89
CA GLN A 5 0.22 15.88 -11.16
C GLN A 5 0.56 14.58 -11.88
N THR A 6 1.47 14.62 -12.86
CA THR A 6 1.93 13.42 -13.59
C THR A 6 2.76 12.48 -12.72
N LYS A 7 3.36 12.96 -11.63
CA LYS A 7 4.20 12.17 -10.72
C LYS A 7 3.54 11.78 -9.40
N ALA A 8 2.28 12.15 -9.18
CA ALA A 8 1.56 11.83 -7.95
C ALA A 8 1.50 10.32 -7.65
N TRP A 9 1.52 9.47 -8.69
CA TRP A 9 1.58 8.02 -8.56
C TRP A 9 2.83 7.53 -7.81
N ILE A 10 3.94 8.28 -7.82
CA ILE A 10 5.17 7.94 -7.11
C ILE A 10 4.95 7.97 -5.59
N LEU A 11 4.08 8.87 -5.10
CA LEU A 11 3.76 8.96 -3.67
C LEU A 11 3.01 7.70 -3.21
N LEU A 12 1.99 7.26 -3.96
CA LEU A 12 1.30 6.01 -3.67
C LEU A 12 2.21 4.80 -3.84
N LEU A 13 3.11 4.83 -4.82
CA LEU A 13 4.09 3.76 -5.01
C LEU A 13 5.04 3.66 -3.82
N LEU A 14 5.53 4.80 -3.32
CA LEU A 14 6.38 4.86 -2.13
C LEU A 14 5.64 4.30 -0.92
N ILE A 15 4.39 4.71 -0.70
CA ILE A 15 3.54 4.16 0.38
C ILE A 15 3.39 2.65 0.21
N GLN A 16 3.12 2.16 -1.00
CA GLN A 16 2.96 0.74 -1.28
C GLN A 16 4.24 -0.07 -0.97
N VAL A 17 5.42 0.46 -1.32
CA VAL A 17 6.70 -0.17 -1.01
C VAL A 17 6.95 -0.20 0.49
N LEU A 18 6.74 0.92 1.18
CA LEU A 18 6.93 1.00 2.63
C LEU A 18 5.98 0.05 3.37
N MET A 19 4.70 0.03 2.98
CA MET A 19 3.71 -0.89 3.54
C MET A 19 4.10 -2.36 3.34
N LEU A 20 4.64 -2.70 2.17
CA LEU A 20 5.11 -4.06 1.90
C LEU A 20 6.28 -4.43 2.83
N ILE A 21 7.28 -3.55 2.96
CA ILE A 21 8.45 -3.78 3.82
C ILE A 21 8.01 -3.95 5.28
N ILE A 22 7.17 -3.05 5.78
CA ILE A 22 6.68 -3.11 7.17
C ILE A 22 5.83 -4.36 7.40
N SER A 23 4.99 -4.74 6.43
CA SER A 23 4.09 -5.89 6.57
C SER A 23 4.80 -7.26 6.48
N ILE A 24 5.94 -7.33 5.77
CA ILE A 24 6.78 -8.53 5.69
C ILE A 24 7.74 -8.61 6.87
N SER A 25 8.12 -7.46 7.45
CA SER A 25 9.04 -7.40 8.58
C SER A 25 8.43 -7.92 9.87
N GLY A 26 9.17 -8.78 10.56
CA GLY A 26 8.88 -9.19 11.93
C GLY A 26 9.64 -8.34 12.94
N GLU A 27 9.54 -8.71 14.21
CA GLU A 27 10.24 -8.06 15.33
C GLU A 27 11.78 -8.08 15.14
N ASN A 28 12.29 -9.15 14.52
CA ASN A 28 13.72 -9.31 14.22
C ASN A 28 14.11 -8.81 12.82
N GLY A 29 13.31 -7.92 12.24
CA GLY A 29 13.53 -7.36 10.90
C GLY A 29 12.91 -8.19 9.76
N PRO A 30 13.26 -7.89 8.51
CA PRO A 30 12.59 -8.41 7.31
C PRO A 30 12.85 -9.88 7.00
N VAL A 31 13.90 -10.47 7.58
CA VAL A 31 14.35 -11.85 7.35
C VAL A 31 14.54 -12.66 8.64
N GLY A 32 14.33 -12.02 9.79
CA GLY A 32 14.50 -12.66 11.11
C GLY A 32 13.28 -13.50 11.50
N GLU A 33 13.38 -14.17 12.65
CA GLU A 33 12.27 -14.91 13.24
C GLU A 33 11.04 -14.00 13.45
N GLY A 34 9.86 -14.51 13.10
CA GLY A 34 8.61 -13.74 13.10
C GLY A 34 8.37 -12.89 11.84
N SER A 35 9.29 -12.88 10.86
CA SER A 35 9.06 -12.27 9.55
C SER A 35 8.35 -13.22 8.60
N VAL A 36 7.56 -12.66 7.68
CA VAL A 36 6.88 -13.43 6.63
C VAL A 36 7.91 -14.22 5.82
N LEU A 37 9.04 -13.60 5.47
CA LEU A 37 10.06 -14.22 4.63
C LEU A 37 10.70 -15.44 5.31
N HIS A 38 11.00 -15.32 6.61
CA HIS A 38 11.52 -16.43 7.39
C HIS A 38 10.54 -17.60 7.45
N ALA A 39 9.25 -17.32 7.70
CA ALA A 39 8.22 -18.36 7.71
C ALA A 39 8.10 -19.10 6.37
N TYR A 40 8.27 -18.43 5.23
CA TYR A 40 8.29 -19.11 3.93
C TYR A 40 9.53 -19.98 3.70
N LEU A 41 10.67 -19.60 4.26
CA LEU A 41 11.93 -20.31 4.12
C LEU A 41 12.04 -21.51 5.06
N THR A 42 11.23 -21.54 6.13
CA THR A 42 11.19 -22.65 7.09
C THR A 42 9.97 -23.53 6.89
N ASN A 43 10.12 -24.83 7.16
CA ASN A 43 9.00 -25.77 7.18
C ASN A 43 8.27 -25.73 8.54
N ASP A 44 8.06 -24.52 9.06
CA ASP A 44 7.30 -24.32 10.28
C ASP A 44 5.82 -24.62 10.00
N GLN A 45 5.30 -25.63 10.69
CA GLN A 45 3.89 -26.07 10.65
C GLN A 45 3.17 -25.80 11.97
N THR A 46 3.75 -25.00 12.86
CA THR A 46 3.02 -24.47 14.01
C THR A 46 1.88 -23.55 13.53
N ASP A 47 0.82 -23.40 14.34
CA ASP A 47 -0.30 -22.52 14.02
C ASP A 47 0.17 -21.08 13.72
N ALA A 48 1.16 -20.60 14.47
CA ALA A 48 1.79 -19.29 14.27
C ALA A 48 2.51 -19.20 12.91
N GLY A 49 3.26 -20.23 12.52
CA GLY A 49 3.93 -20.28 11.22
C GLY A 49 2.96 -20.32 10.04
N ILE A 50 1.84 -21.04 10.17
CA ILE A 50 0.78 -21.10 9.15
C ILE A 50 0.07 -19.75 9.03
N GLU A 51 -0.30 -19.12 10.14
CA GLU A 51 -0.92 -17.79 10.16
C GLU A 51 -0.02 -16.76 9.46
N LEU A 52 1.28 -16.79 9.75
CA LEU A 52 2.26 -15.89 9.13
C LEU A 52 2.34 -16.08 7.61
N LYS A 53 2.33 -17.34 7.14
CA LYS A 53 2.31 -17.68 5.70
C LYS A 53 1.04 -17.18 5.02
N LEU A 54 -0.12 -17.37 5.64
CA LEU A 54 -1.41 -16.89 5.12
C LEU A 54 -1.45 -15.36 5.02
N ARG A 55 -1.07 -14.67 6.12
CA ARG A 55 -0.94 -13.21 6.13
C ARG A 55 0.04 -12.73 5.06
N GLY A 56 1.18 -13.39 4.97
CA GLY A 56 2.21 -13.12 3.97
C GLY A 56 1.72 -13.28 2.53
N SER A 57 1.01 -14.37 2.22
CA SER A 57 0.41 -14.62 0.90
C SER A 57 -0.50 -13.46 0.49
N LEU A 58 -1.37 -13.04 1.42
CA LEU A 58 -2.33 -11.97 1.20
C LEU A 58 -1.62 -10.62 1.00
N VAL A 59 -0.63 -10.30 1.84
CA VAL A 59 0.17 -9.06 1.73
C VAL A 59 0.90 -9.00 0.39
N ILE A 60 1.57 -10.08 -0.02
CA ILE A 60 2.31 -10.15 -1.29
C ILE A 60 1.34 -9.98 -2.47
N GLY A 61 0.21 -10.69 -2.44
CA GLY A 61 -0.83 -10.58 -3.47
C GLY A 61 -1.35 -9.15 -3.60
N MET A 62 -1.76 -8.53 -2.49
CA MET A 62 -2.23 -7.14 -2.47
C MET A 62 -1.16 -6.17 -2.98
N ALA A 63 0.10 -6.38 -2.63
CA ALA A 63 1.18 -5.51 -3.08
C ALA A 63 1.41 -5.63 -4.59
N LEU A 64 1.41 -6.85 -5.15
CA LEU A 64 1.51 -7.06 -6.60
C LEU A 64 0.36 -6.39 -7.35
N PHE A 65 -0.88 -6.54 -6.87
CA PHE A 65 -2.02 -5.85 -7.45
C PHE A 65 -1.89 -4.33 -7.34
N GLY A 66 -1.48 -3.82 -6.18
CA GLY A 66 -1.21 -2.40 -5.96
C GLY A 66 -0.17 -1.86 -6.94
N PHE A 67 0.96 -2.56 -7.11
CA PHE A 67 1.98 -2.19 -8.08
C PHE A 67 1.46 -2.19 -9.51
N ALA A 68 0.70 -3.21 -9.92
CA ALA A 68 0.13 -3.28 -11.25
C ALA A 68 -0.85 -2.12 -11.51
N ILE A 69 -1.71 -1.80 -10.55
CA ILE A 69 -2.67 -0.69 -10.66
C ILE A 69 -1.93 0.64 -10.73
N LEU A 70 -0.96 0.89 -9.85
CA LEU A 70 -0.24 2.16 -9.78
C LEU A 70 0.63 2.42 -11.01
N THR A 71 1.39 1.42 -11.47
CA THR A 71 2.33 1.55 -12.58
C THR A 71 1.64 1.60 -13.96
N ASN A 72 0.46 0.99 -14.08
CA ASN A 72 -0.29 0.90 -15.33
C ASN A 72 -1.54 1.79 -15.32
N ALA A 73 -2.57 1.42 -14.56
CA ALA A 73 -3.90 2.04 -14.63
C ALA A 73 -3.92 3.48 -14.10
N TYR A 74 -3.30 3.71 -12.94
CA TYR A 74 -3.22 5.02 -12.29
C TYR A 74 -2.33 5.97 -13.09
N ARG A 75 -1.18 5.48 -13.58
CA ARG A 75 -0.30 6.24 -14.49
C ARG A 75 -0.99 6.65 -15.79
N LYS A 76 -1.87 5.80 -16.32
CA LYS A 76 -2.67 6.08 -17.52
C LYS A 76 -3.87 7.00 -17.26
N GLY A 77 -4.15 7.37 -16.00
CA GLY A 77 -5.28 8.25 -15.68
C GLY A 77 -6.64 7.55 -15.76
N LEU A 78 -6.71 6.22 -15.63
CA LEU A 78 -7.98 5.50 -15.70
C LEU A 78 -8.85 5.83 -14.48
N ARG A 79 -10.08 6.30 -14.69
CA ARG A 79 -10.99 6.76 -13.61
C ARG A 79 -11.23 5.69 -12.53
N TRP A 80 -11.41 4.43 -12.91
CA TRP A 80 -11.61 3.34 -11.95
C TRP A 80 -10.43 3.17 -10.99
N SER A 81 -9.19 3.39 -11.46
CA SER A 81 -7.99 3.26 -10.62
C SER A 81 -7.92 4.32 -9.52
N TRP A 82 -8.49 5.50 -9.77
CA TRP A 82 -8.63 6.54 -8.75
C TRP A 82 -9.57 6.08 -7.64
N TYR A 83 -10.72 5.49 -7.98
CA TYR A 83 -11.65 4.94 -6.99
C TYR A 83 -11.01 3.80 -6.17
N VAL A 84 -10.27 2.90 -6.82
CA VAL A 84 -9.57 1.81 -6.10
C VAL A 84 -8.46 2.33 -5.18
N CYS A 85 -7.76 3.40 -5.57
CA CYS A 85 -6.71 3.99 -4.72
C CYS A 85 -7.25 4.66 -3.44
N TRP A 86 -8.57 4.81 -3.27
CA TRP A 86 -9.14 5.19 -1.97
C TRP A 86 -8.94 4.14 -0.88
N VAL A 87 -8.56 2.92 -1.23
CA VAL A 87 -8.18 1.90 -0.26
C VAL A 87 -7.04 2.38 0.65
N TYR A 88 -6.07 3.17 0.16
CA TYR A 88 -4.97 3.68 0.98
C TYR A 88 -5.44 4.61 2.13
N PRO A 89 -6.13 5.74 1.87
CA PRO A 89 -6.58 6.60 2.95
C PRO A 89 -7.58 5.90 3.89
N LEU A 90 -8.46 5.04 3.36
CA LEU A 90 -9.39 4.27 4.19
C LEU A 90 -8.65 3.30 5.11
N TYR A 91 -7.62 2.62 4.60
CA TYR A 91 -6.77 1.72 5.39
C TYR A 91 -6.13 2.48 6.56
N PHE A 92 -5.51 3.63 6.33
CA PHE A 92 -4.87 4.40 7.41
C PHE A 92 -5.88 4.95 8.43
N ILE A 93 -7.06 5.40 8.00
CA ILE A 93 -8.12 5.80 8.93
C ILE A 93 -8.52 4.63 9.83
N LEU A 94 -8.77 3.46 9.23
CA LEU A 94 -9.14 2.26 9.99
C LEU A 94 -8.02 1.84 10.94
N HIS A 95 -6.76 1.98 10.53
CA HIS A 95 -5.61 1.67 11.37
C HIS A 95 -5.52 2.61 12.58
N ILE A 96 -5.67 3.92 12.36
CA ILE A 96 -5.67 4.94 13.44
C ILE A 96 -6.80 4.65 14.44
N ILE A 97 -8.01 4.37 13.97
CA ILE A 97 -9.17 4.10 14.84
C ILE A 97 -9.01 2.75 15.55
N GLY A 98 -8.55 1.71 14.83
CA GLY A 98 -8.46 0.35 15.35
C GLY A 98 -7.31 0.11 16.32
N PHE A 99 -6.15 0.71 16.06
CA PHE A 99 -4.92 0.47 16.82
C PHE A 99 -4.46 1.68 17.65
N GLY A 100 -5.07 2.86 17.46
CA GLY A 100 -4.65 4.09 18.15
C GLY A 100 -3.28 4.60 17.71
N THR A 101 -2.69 4.03 16.66
CA THR A 101 -1.39 4.41 16.12
C THR A 101 -1.55 5.70 15.31
N PHE A 102 -1.22 6.83 15.91
CA PHE A 102 -1.32 8.12 15.22
C PHE A 102 -0.16 8.35 14.25
N MET A 103 1.05 7.99 14.66
CA MET A 103 2.29 8.20 13.90
C MET A 103 2.92 6.82 13.62
N PRO A 104 3.22 6.46 12.36
CA PRO A 104 3.27 7.27 11.15
C PRO A 104 1.96 7.35 10.33
N ASP A 105 0.87 6.72 10.77
CA ASP A 105 -0.34 6.52 9.95
C ASP A 105 -0.97 7.81 9.45
N ILE A 106 -0.98 8.88 10.26
CA ILE A 106 -1.49 10.18 9.84
C ILE A 106 -0.69 10.78 8.67
N ILE A 107 0.62 10.52 8.62
CA ILE A 107 1.50 11.01 7.55
C ILE A 107 1.16 10.29 6.26
N PHE A 108 1.02 8.97 6.31
CA PHE A 108 0.63 8.18 5.14
C PHE A 108 -0.80 8.49 4.67
N PHE A 109 -1.71 8.75 5.61
CA PHE A 109 -3.05 9.22 5.30
C PHE A 109 -3.01 10.52 4.49
N ILE A 110 -2.32 11.55 4.99
CA ILE A 110 -2.21 12.85 4.30
C ILE A 110 -1.51 12.70 2.94
N LEU A 111 -0.44 11.92 2.86
CA LEU A 111 0.27 11.66 1.60
C LEU A 111 -0.61 10.93 0.58
N SER A 112 -1.40 9.96 1.02
CA SER A 112 -2.32 9.22 0.13
C SER A 112 -3.43 10.14 -0.41
N LEU A 113 -4.00 11.00 0.44
CA LEU A 113 -4.96 12.02 0.01
C LEU A 113 -4.34 13.01 -0.97
N ALA A 114 -3.14 13.52 -0.67
CA ALA A 114 -2.44 14.43 -1.56
C ALA A 114 -2.21 13.79 -2.94
N ALA A 115 -1.82 12.51 -2.96
CA ALA A 115 -1.59 11.76 -4.18
C ALA A 115 -2.88 11.49 -4.99
N LEU A 116 -4.04 11.36 -4.33
CA LEU A 116 -5.37 11.22 -4.97
C LEU A 116 -5.91 12.55 -5.50
N PHE A 117 -5.76 13.64 -4.74
CA PHE A 117 -6.33 14.95 -5.11
C PHE A 117 -5.47 15.72 -6.13
N LEU A 118 -4.14 15.61 -6.10
CA LEU A 118 -3.27 16.29 -7.07
C LEU A 118 -3.64 16.00 -8.53
N PRO A 119 -3.76 14.72 -8.95
CA PRO A 119 -4.06 14.35 -10.32
C PRO A 119 -5.56 14.33 -10.61
N TYR A 120 -6.44 14.84 -9.74
CA TYR A 120 -7.90 14.83 -9.94
C TYR A 120 -8.30 15.35 -11.33
N LYS A 121 -7.64 16.41 -11.81
CA LYS A 121 -7.88 16.96 -13.16
C LYS A 121 -7.46 16.02 -14.29
N ILE A 122 -6.48 15.13 -14.09
CA ILE A 122 -6.06 14.16 -15.11
C ILE A 122 -7.12 13.06 -15.27
N PHE A 123 -7.71 12.60 -14.16
CA PHE A 123 -8.73 11.54 -14.18
C PHE A 123 -10.10 12.04 -14.67
N PHE A 124 -10.50 13.25 -14.28
CA PHE A 124 -11.86 13.75 -14.50
C PHE A 124 -11.98 14.84 -15.57
N LYS A 125 -10.88 15.46 -16.01
CA LYS A 125 -10.92 16.46 -17.09
C LYS A 125 -10.73 15.79 -18.46
N ALA A 126 -11.72 14.99 -18.84
CA ALA A 126 -11.91 14.49 -20.21
C ALA A 126 -13.40 14.56 -20.54
N THR A 127 -13.88 15.79 -20.70
CA THR A 127 -15.05 16.20 -21.47
C THR A 127 -14.98 17.72 -21.57
N SER A 128 -14.36 18.19 -22.66
CA SER A 128 -14.70 19.48 -23.26
C SER A 128 -15.59 19.19 -24.46
#